data_AF-A0A2N5N1K9-F1
#
_entry.id   AF-A0A2N5N1K9-F1
#
_cell.length_a   1.000
_cell.length_b   1.000
_cell.length_c   1.000
_cell.angle_alpha   90.00
_cell.angle_beta   90.00
_cell.angle_gamma   90.00
#
_symmetry.space_group_name_H-M   'P 1'
#
loop_
_entity.id
_entity.type
_entity.pdbx_description
1 polymer ?
#
loop_
_entity_poly.entity_id
_entity_poly.type
_entity_poly.pdbx_seq_one_letter_code
_entity_poly.pdbx_strand_id
1 'polypeptide(L)'
;MPRLAMLLVLSFVLLLGARPSYAAASPAYSLKASVSPSGDIQVVLRGENLTDLYAFDATLSYDTARLRFKKAASAMPGMSTAPIESEGTVRFAHTMIGPVAGKKGSIELATLLFEPVGTGTARISLASLKTVDSALKMETVSVSAAVSIPVASTAASFRDVDAKWSWAAEAISELSKLGIVNGTGQGLFEPGKPVKRGDLALMAVRAFGIEGGAAAEAFPDVTPGKYYASAIGSLRAAGILNGDADGRFRPESPVTRQELMTMLDRALATIGRPLAESDAQAALAAFSDRDALSAYAIEPAARLVSSGIVKGSRDRLMPQASTTRAELAVLLHRMLAMMG
;
A
#
# COMPACT_ATOMS: atom_id res chain seq x y z
N MET A 1 4.59 -101.05 41.91
CA MET A 1 3.54 -100.66 40.94
C MET A 1 3.46 -99.13 40.90
N PRO A 2 3.16 -98.49 39.75
CA PRO A 2 3.96 -97.39 39.21
C PRO A 2 3.37 -95.96 39.29
N ARG A 3 4.26 -94.96 39.18
CA ARG A 3 4.23 -93.65 38.46
C ARG A 3 2.94 -92.81 38.35
N LEU A 4 3.04 -91.52 38.75
CA LEU A 4 2.66 -90.28 38.01
C LEU A 4 3.07 -89.08 38.92
N ALA A 5 3.97 -88.14 38.67
CA ALA A 5 4.42 -87.35 37.51
C ALA A 5 3.41 -86.27 37.02
N MET A 6 3.74 -85.01 37.34
CA MET A 6 3.71 -83.82 36.47
C MET A 6 2.34 -83.16 36.14
N LEU A 7 2.14 -81.90 36.55
CA LEU A 7 2.30 -80.74 35.67
C LEU A 7 2.10 -79.42 36.43
N LEU A 8 3.17 -78.62 36.46
CA LEU A 8 3.19 -77.21 36.84
C LEU A 8 2.77 -76.41 35.60
N VAL A 9 1.59 -75.80 35.60
CA VAL A 9 1.18 -74.85 34.54
C VAL A 9 1.42 -73.44 35.06
N LEU A 10 2.57 -72.88 34.67
CA LEU A 10 2.93 -71.49 34.89
C LEU A 10 2.26 -70.65 33.79
N SER A 11 1.14 -70.00 34.14
CA SER A 11 0.41 -69.10 33.25
C SER A 11 1.22 -67.82 33.01
N PHE A 12 1.88 -67.74 31.85
CA PHE A 12 2.58 -66.54 31.38
C PHE A 12 1.57 -65.59 30.75
N VAL A 13 1.10 -64.59 31.50
CA VAL A 13 0.28 -63.49 30.98
C VAL A 13 1.19 -62.53 30.21
N LEU A 14 1.13 -62.60 28.88
CA LEU A 14 1.71 -61.60 27.97
C LEU A 14 0.95 -60.27 28.13
N LEU A 15 1.45 -59.40 29.02
CA LEU A 15 1.13 -57.98 29.03
C LEU A 15 1.76 -57.34 27.77
N LEU A 16 1.02 -57.33 26.65
CA LEU A 16 1.29 -56.43 25.54
C LEU A 16 1.13 -55.00 26.06
N GLY A 17 2.24 -54.37 26.44
CA GLY A 17 2.29 -52.94 26.70
C GLY A 17 1.89 -52.20 25.43
N ALA A 18 0.69 -51.62 25.43
CA ALA A 18 0.26 -50.66 24.42
C ALA A 18 1.26 -49.50 24.44
N ARG A 19 2.15 -49.46 23.45
CA ARG A 19 3.02 -48.30 23.27
C ARG A 19 2.12 -47.14 22.82
N PRO A 20 2.09 -46.01 23.53
CA PRO A 20 1.41 -44.83 23.02
C PRO A 20 2.04 -44.46 21.67
N SER A 21 1.27 -44.58 20.60
CA SER A 21 1.63 -44.07 19.29
C SER A 21 1.35 -42.57 19.31
N TYR A 22 2.40 -41.76 19.47
CA TYR A 22 2.29 -40.32 19.29
C TYR A 22 2.18 -40.06 17.79
N ALA A 23 1.02 -39.58 17.33
CA ALA A 23 0.87 -39.06 15.99
C ALA A 23 1.84 -37.87 15.82
N ALA A 24 2.72 -37.94 14.83
CA ALA A 24 3.57 -36.79 14.48
C ALA A 24 2.66 -35.61 14.09
N ALA A 25 2.96 -34.42 14.61
CA ALA A 25 2.18 -33.23 14.30
C ALA A 25 2.19 -32.97 12.79
N SER A 26 1.01 -32.73 12.21
CA SER A 26 0.87 -32.45 10.78
C SER A 26 1.52 -31.11 10.39
N PRO A 27 1.96 -30.95 9.13
CA PRO A 27 2.46 -29.69 8.63
C PRO A 27 1.45 -28.55 8.85
N ALA A 28 1.93 -27.42 9.37
CA ALA A 28 1.14 -26.23 9.61
C ALA A 28 1.82 -25.00 9.02
N TYR A 29 1.03 -23.98 8.69
CA TYR A 29 1.53 -22.74 8.07
C TYR A 29 0.99 -21.53 8.82
N SER A 30 1.89 -20.60 9.15
CA SER A 30 1.57 -19.42 9.95
C SER A 30 2.16 -18.16 9.35
N LEU A 31 1.56 -17.01 9.67
CA LEU A 31 2.07 -15.69 9.32
C LEU A 31 2.52 -14.99 10.59
N LYS A 32 3.70 -14.36 10.54
CA LYS A 32 4.18 -13.45 11.58
C LYS A 32 4.48 -12.10 10.98
N ALA A 33 3.94 -11.03 11.56
CA ALA A 33 4.19 -9.67 11.14
C ALA A 33 5.06 -8.93 12.17
N SER A 34 5.93 -8.05 11.69
CA SER A 34 6.75 -7.14 12.50
C SER A 34 6.95 -5.82 11.75
N VAL A 35 7.29 -4.76 12.48
CA VAL A 35 7.70 -3.47 11.90
C VAL A 35 9.23 -3.43 11.88
N SER A 36 9.81 -3.12 10.72
CA SER A 36 11.25 -2.96 10.57
C SER A 36 11.72 -1.61 11.14
N PRO A 37 13.03 -1.42 11.38
CA PRO A 37 13.58 -0.12 11.77
C PRO A 37 13.34 0.99 10.73
N SER A 38 13.12 0.64 9.46
CA SER A 38 12.76 1.60 8.40
C SER A 38 11.28 1.96 8.38
N GLY A 39 10.46 1.34 9.25
CA GLY A 39 9.01 1.53 9.31
C GLY A 39 8.23 0.61 8.35
N ASP A 40 8.91 -0.19 7.53
CA ASP A 40 8.24 -1.15 6.65
C ASP A 40 7.66 -2.30 7.48
N ILE A 41 6.51 -2.85 7.06
CA ILE A 41 5.93 -4.04 7.65
C ILE A 41 6.51 -5.28 6.97
N GLN A 42 7.17 -6.12 7.76
CA GLN A 42 7.68 -7.41 7.34
C GLN A 42 6.67 -8.50 7.72
N VAL A 43 6.27 -9.33 6.76
CA VAL A 43 5.44 -10.51 6.98
C VAL A 43 6.21 -11.75 6.58
N VAL A 44 6.41 -12.66 7.53
CA VAL A 44 7.10 -13.94 7.34
C VAL A 44 6.06 -15.05 7.27
N LEU A 45 6.06 -15.79 6.17
CA LEU A 45 5.35 -17.05 6.02
C LEU A 45 6.23 -18.18 6.55
N ARG A 46 5.75 -18.91 7.55
CA ARG A 46 6.47 -20.04 8.16
C ARG A 46 5.73 -21.34 7.88
N GLY A 47 6.50 -22.40 7.65
CA GLY A 47 6.04 -23.77 7.68
C GLY A 47 6.56 -24.44 8.95
N GLU A 48 5.72 -25.19 9.64
CA GLU A 48 6.01 -25.90 10.88
C GLU A 48 5.71 -27.38 10.70
N ASN A 49 6.49 -28.26 11.37
CA ASN A 49 6.36 -29.71 11.28
C ASN A 49 6.40 -30.24 9.83
N LEU A 50 7.17 -29.59 8.96
CA LEU A 50 7.30 -30.03 7.57
C LEU A 50 8.00 -31.39 7.52
N THR A 51 7.51 -32.26 6.64
CA THR A 51 8.04 -33.61 6.46
C THR A 51 8.86 -33.75 5.18
N ASP A 52 8.47 -33.04 4.12
CA ASP A 52 9.17 -33.00 2.83
C ASP A 52 8.67 -31.83 1.96
N LEU A 53 9.10 -30.59 2.21
CA LEU A 53 8.70 -29.44 1.39
C LEU A 53 9.77 -29.11 0.35
N TYR A 54 9.45 -29.25 -0.94
CA TYR A 54 10.33 -28.94 -2.05
C TYR A 54 10.05 -27.60 -2.74
N ALA A 55 8.77 -27.29 -2.94
CA ALA A 55 8.33 -26.02 -3.50
C ALA A 55 7.04 -25.54 -2.86
N PHE A 56 6.75 -24.25 -3.00
CA PHE A 56 5.46 -23.69 -2.63
C PHE A 56 5.01 -22.62 -3.62
N ASP A 57 3.70 -22.42 -3.67
CA ASP A 57 3.03 -21.33 -4.37
C ASP A 57 2.00 -20.73 -3.41
N ALA A 58 2.28 -19.53 -2.91
CA ALA A 58 1.50 -18.86 -1.88
C ALA A 58 0.87 -17.58 -2.44
N THR A 59 -0.40 -17.37 -2.12
CA THR A 59 -1.09 -16.09 -2.37
C THR A 59 -1.52 -15.50 -1.04
N LEU A 60 -1.11 -14.26 -0.78
CA LEU A 60 -1.52 -13.50 0.40
C LEU A 60 -2.46 -12.37 -0.03
N SER A 61 -3.51 -12.12 0.74
CA SER A 61 -4.31 -10.90 0.66
C SER A 61 -3.85 -9.90 1.73
N TYR A 62 -3.88 -8.62 1.41
CA TYR A 62 -3.49 -7.54 2.30
C TYR A 62 -4.39 -6.32 2.14
N ASP A 63 -4.45 -5.51 3.18
CA ASP A 63 -5.23 -4.27 3.22
C ASP A 63 -4.56 -3.16 2.40
N THR A 64 -5.10 -2.85 1.23
CA THR A 64 -4.55 -1.83 0.31
C THR A 64 -4.76 -0.40 0.78
N ALA A 65 -5.70 -0.16 1.70
CA ALA A 65 -5.88 1.16 2.29
C ALA A 65 -4.75 1.51 3.27
N ARG A 66 -4.11 0.47 3.85
CA ARG A 66 -3.08 0.64 4.89
C ARG A 66 -1.70 0.17 4.46
N LEU A 67 -1.59 -0.74 3.49
CA LEU A 67 -0.33 -1.35 3.06
C LEU A 67 -0.17 -1.30 1.55
N ARG A 68 1.07 -1.11 1.11
CA ARG A 68 1.51 -1.27 -0.27
C ARG A 68 2.60 -2.32 -0.31
N PHE A 69 2.46 -3.35 -1.15
CA PHE A 69 3.50 -4.35 -1.30
C PHE A 69 4.76 -3.74 -1.94
N LYS A 70 5.94 -4.19 -1.48
CA LYS A 70 7.24 -3.76 -2.02
C LYS A 70 7.98 -4.90 -2.68
N LYS A 71 8.11 -6.03 -1.99
CA LYS A 71 8.86 -7.20 -2.45
C LYS A 71 8.54 -8.46 -1.66
N ALA A 72 8.80 -9.61 -2.25
CA ALA A 72 8.83 -10.90 -1.58
C ALA A 72 10.12 -11.62 -1.96
N ALA A 73 10.66 -12.39 -1.02
CA ALA A 73 11.83 -13.23 -1.23
C ALA A 73 11.75 -14.48 -0.37
N SER A 74 12.41 -15.54 -0.83
CA SER A 74 12.68 -16.74 -0.03
C SER A 74 14.18 -16.82 0.23
N ALA A 75 14.55 -17.19 1.46
CA ALA A 75 15.94 -17.51 1.81
C ALA A 75 16.27 -18.99 1.52
N MET A 76 15.29 -19.78 1.08
CA MET A 76 15.53 -21.17 0.68
C MET A 76 16.41 -21.19 -0.59
N PRO A 77 17.32 -22.18 -0.72
CA PRO A 77 18.06 -22.40 -1.95
C PRO A 77 17.10 -22.74 -3.10
N GLY A 78 17.32 -22.15 -4.28
CA GLY A 78 16.52 -22.47 -5.45
C GLY A 78 16.17 -21.24 -6.29
N MET A 79 15.02 -21.29 -6.94
CA MET A 79 14.51 -20.25 -7.81
C MET A 79 13.17 -19.72 -7.29
N SER A 80 13.01 -18.40 -7.34
CA SER A 80 11.73 -17.75 -7.03
C SER A 80 11.16 -17.10 -8.29
N THR A 81 9.85 -17.08 -8.38
CA THR A 81 9.13 -16.26 -9.35
C THR A 81 9.19 -14.79 -8.94
N ALA A 82 9.09 -13.88 -9.93
CA ALA A 82 8.78 -12.49 -9.61
C ALA A 82 7.38 -12.43 -8.97
N PRO A 83 7.20 -11.67 -7.88
CA PRO A 83 5.88 -11.55 -7.25
C PRO A 83 4.86 -10.97 -8.23
N ILE A 84 3.65 -11.52 -8.23
CA ILE A 84 2.54 -11.04 -9.07
C ILE A 84 1.52 -10.38 -8.16
N GLU A 85 1.30 -9.08 -8.35
CA GLU A 85 0.31 -8.29 -7.61
C GLU A 85 -0.98 -8.14 -8.40
N SER A 86 -2.12 -8.29 -7.72
CA SER A 86 -3.44 -8.06 -8.29
C SER A 86 -4.46 -7.77 -7.19
N GLU A 87 -5.15 -6.63 -7.25
CA GLU A 87 -6.32 -6.32 -6.40
C GLU A 87 -6.13 -6.60 -4.89
N GLY A 88 -5.03 -6.13 -4.30
CA GLY A 88 -4.74 -6.35 -2.87
C GLY A 88 -4.30 -7.77 -2.52
N THR A 89 -3.93 -8.56 -3.52
CA THR A 89 -3.26 -9.84 -3.34
C THR A 89 -1.87 -9.83 -3.95
N VAL A 90 -1.00 -10.67 -3.40
CA VAL A 90 0.32 -10.97 -3.96
C VAL A 90 0.56 -12.47 -3.98
N ARG A 91 0.91 -12.99 -5.15
CA ARG A 91 1.31 -14.38 -5.35
C ARG A 91 2.83 -14.48 -5.47
N PHE A 92 3.41 -15.41 -4.74
CA PHE A 92 4.84 -15.68 -4.72
C PHE A 92 5.09 -17.19 -4.65
N ALA A 93 5.86 -17.70 -5.60
CA ALA A 93 6.23 -19.10 -5.68
C ALA A 93 7.75 -19.28 -5.65
N HIS A 94 8.19 -20.36 -5.01
CA HIS A 94 9.58 -20.76 -4.89
C HIS A 94 9.74 -22.27 -5.04
N THR A 95 10.81 -22.70 -5.72
CA THR A 95 11.17 -24.11 -5.89
C THR A 95 12.65 -24.31 -5.66
N MET A 96 13.03 -25.44 -5.06
CA MET A 96 14.41 -25.91 -5.13
C MET A 96 14.77 -26.35 -6.56
N ILE A 97 16.06 -26.53 -6.81
CA ILE A 97 16.61 -26.94 -8.12
C ILE A 97 17.35 -28.27 -7.96
N GLY A 98 17.03 -29.23 -8.81
CA GLY A 98 17.71 -30.54 -8.86
C GLY A 98 17.19 -31.56 -7.82
N PRO A 99 17.80 -32.76 -7.76
CA PRO A 99 17.34 -33.87 -6.92
C PRO A 99 17.78 -33.69 -5.46
N VAL A 100 17.33 -32.62 -4.82
CA VAL A 100 17.59 -32.32 -3.41
C VAL A 100 16.41 -32.72 -2.54
N ALA A 101 16.70 -33.22 -1.34
CA ALA A 101 15.66 -33.58 -0.38
C ALA A 101 14.83 -32.34 0.05
N GLY A 102 13.53 -32.53 0.25
CA GLY A 102 12.66 -31.47 0.75
C GLY A 102 13.04 -31.03 2.16
N LYS A 103 12.67 -29.78 2.48
CA LYS A 103 12.88 -29.20 3.79
C LYS A 103 11.96 -29.83 4.82
N LYS A 104 12.50 -29.99 6.03
CA LYS A 104 11.83 -30.62 7.17
C LYS A 104 11.87 -29.69 8.39
N GLY A 105 10.96 -29.91 9.32
CA GLY A 105 10.87 -29.15 10.57
C GLY A 105 10.23 -27.78 10.36
N SER A 106 10.68 -26.79 11.14
CA SER A 106 10.12 -25.44 11.12
C SER A 106 11.06 -24.48 10.40
N ILE A 107 10.59 -23.87 9.31
CA ILE A 107 11.39 -22.97 8.47
C ILE A 107 10.60 -21.72 8.05
N GLU A 108 11.33 -20.66 7.72
CA GLU A 108 10.77 -19.49 7.05
C GLU A 108 10.75 -19.76 5.53
N LEU A 109 9.55 -19.74 4.96
CA LEU A 109 9.32 -20.03 3.54
C LEU A 109 9.52 -18.78 2.68
N ALA A 110 8.96 -17.66 3.12
CA ALA A 110 9.03 -16.40 2.42
C ALA A 110 8.93 -15.22 3.38
N THR A 111 9.58 -14.14 3.00
CA THR A 111 9.48 -12.84 3.65
C THR A 111 8.94 -11.85 2.65
N LEU A 112 7.79 -11.26 2.98
CA LEU A 112 7.14 -10.20 2.22
C LEU A 112 7.34 -8.88 2.96
N LEU A 113 7.58 -7.81 2.21
CA LEU A 113 7.78 -6.47 2.75
C LEU A 113 6.70 -5.54 2.20
N PHE A 114 6.08 -4.80 3.09
CA PHE A 114 5.03 -3.83 2.81
C PHE A 114 5.45 -2.45 3.31
N GLU A 115 5.14 -1.42 2.54
CA GLU A 115 5.21 -0.03 2.96
C GLU A 115 3.88 0.33 3.63
N PRO A 116 3.88 0.92 4.84
CA PRO A 116 2.67 1.49 5.41
C PRO A 116 2.23 2.71 4.59
N VAL A 117 0.99 2.71 4.12
CA VAL A 117 0.40 3.80 3.31
C VAL A 117 -0.88 4.40 3.90
N GLY A 118 -1.27 3.95 5.09
CA GLY A 118 -2.40 4.45 5.88
C GLY A 118 -2.21 4.12 7.36
N THR A 119 -3.27 4.30 8.16
CA THR A 119 -3.21 4.14 9.62
C THR A 119 -4.27 3.17 10.13
N GLY A 120 -4.08 2.67 11.36
CA GLY A 120 -4.99 1.72 12.01
C GLY A 120 -4.50 0.28 11.86
N THR A 121 -5.38 -0.71 12.05
CA THR A 121 -4.98 -2.11 12.02
C THR A 121 -5.09 -2.67 10.60
N ALA A 122 -3.96 -3.08 10.02
CA ALA A 122 -3.94 -3.78 8.73
C ALA A 122 -4.01 -5.29 8.95
N ARG A 123 -4.82 -5.98 8.15
CA ARG A 123 -4.93 -7.43 8.13
C ARG A 123 -4.22 -8.00 6.91
N ILE A 124 -3.46 -9.07 7.12
CA ILE A 124 -2.84 -9.88 6.07
C ILE A 124 -3.29 -11.32 6.27
N SER A 125 -3.75 -11.98 5.21
CA SER A 125 -4.21 -13.37 5.27
C SER A 125 -3.56 -14.21 4.18
N LEU A 126 -3.23 -15.46 4.49
CA LEU A 126 -2.78 -16.45 3.53
C LEU A 126 -4.04 -16.99 2.82
N ALA A 127 -4.28 -16.53 1.59
CA ALA A 127 -5.48 -16.84 0.83
C ALA A 127 -5.43 -18.22 0.19
N SER A 128 -4.26 -18.64 -0.29
CA SER A 128 -4.04 -19.99 -0.82
C SER A 128 -2.60 -20.43 -0.67
N LEU A 129 -2.39 -21.73 -0.48
CA LEU A 129 -1.08 -22.34 -0.47
C LEU A 129 -1.12 -23.67 -1.23
N LYS A 130 -0.21 -23.83 -2.19
CA LYS A 130 0.12 -25.13 -2.77
C LYS A 130 1.54 -25.48 -2.37
N THR A 131 1.78 -26.76 -2.12
CA THR A 131 3.08 -27.31 -1.78
C THR A 131 3.43 -28.43 -2.74
N VAL A 132 4.72 -28.67 -2.89
CA VAL A 132 5.26 -29.78 -3.69
C VAL A 132 6.28 -30.49 -2.83
N ASP A 133 6.25 -31.82 -2.81
CA ASP A 133 7.25 -32.64 -2.14
C ASP A 133 8.45 -32.96 -3.06
N SER A 134 9.48 -33.62 -2.53
CA SER A 134 10.67 -33.95 -3.32
C SER A 134 10.42 -35.03 -4.38
N ALA A 135 9.29 -35.72 -4.30
CA ALA A 135 8.77 -36.63 -5.33
C ALA A 135 7.90 -35.92 -6.37
N LEU A 136 7.86 -34.58 -6.35
CA LEU A 136 7.09 -33.73 -7.25
C LEU A 136 5.57 -33.90 -7.14
N LYS A 137 5.09 -34.46 -6.02
CA LYS A 137 3.66 -34.54 -5.74
C LYS A 137 3.19 -33.18 -5.24
N MET A 138 2.17 -32.65 -5.90
CA MET A 138 1.55 -31.38 -5.53
C MET A 138 0.36 -31.59 -4.59
N GLU A 139 0.24 -30.74 -3.60
CA GLU A 139 -0.89 -30.70 -2.66
C GLU A 139 -1.40 -29.28 -2.51
N THR A 140 -2.72 -29.11 -2.44
CA THR A 140 -3.34 -27.84 -2.08
C THR A 140 -3.65 -27.87 -0.59
N VAL A 141 -3.06 -26.95 0.16
CA VAL A 141 -3.19 -26.89 1.61
C VAL A 141 -4.36 -25.98 1.97
N SER A 142 -5.27 -26.48 2.81
CA SER A 142 -6.31 -25.65 3.42
C SER A 142 -5.67 -24.73 4.45
N VAL A 143 -5.72 -23.43 4.21
CA VAL A 143 -5.05 -22.41 5.03
C VAL A 143 -6.07 -21.42 5.60
N SER A 144 -5.86 -21.04 6.86
CA SER A 144 -6.64 -19.98 7.53
C SER A 144 -5.74 -19.00 8.29
N ALA A 145 -4.45 -18.98 7.96
CA ALA A 145 -3.46 -18.16 8.63
C ALA A 145 -3.70 -16.67 8.30
N ALA A 146 -3.85 -15.86 9.35
CA ALA A 146 -3.96 -14.42 9.22
C ALA A 146 -3.24 -13.73 10.37
N VAL A 147 -2.74 -12.52 10.11
CA VAL A 147 -2.10 -11.66 11.09
C VAL A 147 -2.68 -10.26 10.97
N SER A 148 -2.88 -9.60 12.11
CA SER A 148 -3.27 -8.19 12.16
C SER A 148 -2.16 -7.42 12.85
N ILE A 149 -1.74 -6.32 12.23
CA ILE A 149 -0.65 -5.49 12.75
C ILE A 149 -1.12 -4.04 12.84
N PRO A 150 -0.88 -3.35 13.97
CA PRO A 150 -1.12 -1.92 14.04
C PRO A 150 -0.14 -1.21 13.10
N VAL A 151 -0.70 -0.50 12.13
CA VAL A 151 -0.01 0.48 11.30
C VAL A 151 -0.18 1.81 12.02
N ALA A 152 0.79 2.13 12.87
CA ALA A 152 0.84 3.45 13.45
C ALA A 152 1.20 4.45 12.35
N SER A 153 0.47 5.57 12.27
CA SER A 153 1.14 6.80 11.87
C SER A 153 2.17 7.03 12.96
N THR A 154 3.42 6.64 12.72
CA THR A 154 4.49 7.47 13.27
C THR A 154 4.17 8.83 12.70
N ALA A 155 3.76 9.79 13.53
CA ALA A 155 3.71 11.20 13.15
C ALA A 155 5.07 11.48 12.52
N ALA A 156 5.11 11.45 11.19
CA ALA A 156 6.34 11.16 10.51
C ALA A 156 7.13 12.46 10.54
N SER A 157 8.02 12.60 11.52
CA SER A 157 9.12 13.52 11.39
C SER A 157 9.99 12.97 10.27
N PHE A 158 9.66 13.36 9.04
CA PHE A 158 10.45 13.03 7.86
C PHE A 158 11.80 13.73 8.00
N ARG A 159 12.89 12.97 7.82
CA ARG A 159 14.24 13.44 8.13
C ARG A 159 14.71 14.57 7.21
N ASP A 160 14.08 14.71 6.05
CA ASP A 160 14.32 15.74 5.04
C ASP A 160 13.33 16.93 5.12
N VAL A 161 12.45 16.95 6.12
CA VAL A 161 11.64 18.13 6.48
C VAL A 161 12.40 18.90 7.57
N ASP A 162 13.52 19.50 7.17
CA ASP A 162 14.39 20.29 8.03
C ASP A 162 13.97 21.78 8.08
N ALA A 163 14.84 22.64 8.64
CA ALA A 163 14.58 24.08 8.78
C ALA A 163 14.22 24.78 7.44
N LYS A 164 14.72 24.30 6.30
CA LYS A 164 14.38 24.82 4.96
C LYS A 164 12.91 24.62 4.61
N TRP A 165 12.29 23.57 5.15
CA TRP A 165 10.91 23.17 4.91
C TRP A 165 9.99 23.44 6.11
N SER A 166 10.45 24.22 7.08
CA SER A 166 9.69 24.61 8.28
C SER A 166 8.31 25.19 7.95
N TRP A 167 8.19 25.94 6.85
CA TRP A 167 6.93 26.50 6.36
C TRP A 167 5.89 25.47 5.90
N ALA A 168 6.32 24.23 5.59
CA ALA A 168 5.45 23.11 5.21
C ALA A 168 5.35 22.04 6.29
N ALA A 169 6.20 22.09 7.32
CA ALA A 169 6.39 21.00 8.27
C ALA A 169 5.10 20.63 9.02
N GLU A 170 4.34 21.63 9.46
CA GLU A 170 3.04 21.43 10.10
C GLU A 170 2.05 20.74 9.16
N ALA A 171 1.87 21.28 7.95
CA ALA A 171 0.97 20.72 6.96
C ALA A 171 1.33 19.27 6.60
N ILE A 172 2.62 18.98 6.40
CA ILE A 172 3.11 17.63 6.10
C ILE A 172 2.83 16.68 7.28
N SER A 173 3.09 17.14 8.51
CA SER A 173 2.87 16.36 9.73
C SER A 173 1.38 16.02 9.92
N GLU A 174 0.49 17.01 9.86
CA GLU A 174 -0.95 16.81 10.06
C GLU A 174 -1.56 15.95 8.96
N LEU A 175 -1.22 16.22 7.69
CA LEU A 175 -1.72 15.39 6.58
C LEU A 175 -1.17 13.95 6.63
N SER A 176 0.02 13.74 7.17
CA SER A 176 0.59 12.39 7.38
C SER A 176 -0.15 11.64 8.49
N LYS A 177 -0.55 12.32 9.58
CA LYS A 177 -1.41 11.75 10.62
C LYS A 177 -2.77 11.33 10.08
N LEU A 178 -3.33 12.13 9.18
CA LEU A 178 -4.60 11.85 8.50
C LEU A 178 -4.48 10.80 7.38
N GLY A 179 -3.27 10.30 7.07
CA GLY A 179 -3.05 9.34 5.98
C GLY A 179 -3.23 9.91 4.57
N ILE A 180 -3.27 11.23 4.44
CA ILE A 180 -3.47 11.93 3.16
C ILE A 180 -2.18 11.94 2.36
N VAL A 181 -1.08 12.32 3.01
CA VAL A 181 0.27 12.30 2.42
C VAL A 181 1.11 11.21 3.07
N ASN A 182 1.92 10.54 2.26
CA ASN A 182 2.86 9.52 2.72
C ASN A 182 4.27 9.90 2.30
N GLY A 183 5.27 9.40 3.03
CA GLY A 183 6.66 9.46 2.61
C GLY A 183 6.91 8.67 1.31
N THR A 184 8.14 8.76 0.81
CA THR A 184 8.59 8.01 -0.37
C THR A 184 9.52 6.85 0.00
N GLY A 185 9.53 6.49 1.29
CA GLY A 185 10.37 5.46 1.89
C GLY A 185 11.56 6.02 2.67
N GLN A 186 12.23 5.16 3.45
CA GLN A 186 13.44 5.49 4.22
C GLN A 186 13.30 6.68 5.20
N GLY A 187 12.07 7.00 5.62
CA GLY A 187 11.80 8.16 6.46
C GLY A 187 11.90 9.51 5.74
N LEU A 188 11.78 9.54 4.40
CA LEU A 188 11.83 10.74 3.58
C LEU A 188 10.43 11.15 3.08
N PHE A 189 10.22 12.47 2.92
CA PHE A 189 9.04 13.05 2.28
C PHE A 189 9.30 13.52 0.84
N GLU A 190 10.54 13.86 0.53
CA GLU A 190 11.00 14.56 -0.67
C GLU A 190 10.23 15.88 -0.94
N PRO A 191 10.28 16.88 -0.04
CA PRO A 191 9.40 18.05 -0.10
C PRO A 191 9.55 18.87 -1.39
N GLY A 192 10.75 18.94 -1.95
CA GLY A 192 11.06 19.69 -3.17
C GLY A 192 10.83 18.93 -4.47
N LYS A 193 10.41 17.67 -4.43
CA LYS A 193 10.19 16.86 -5.64
C LYS A 193 8.91 17.31 -6.35
N PRO A 194 8.91 17.44 -7.69
CA PRO A 194 7.70 17.69 -8.44
C PRO A 194 6.65 16.60 -8.21
N VAL A 195 5.40 17.00 -8.00
CA VAL A 195 4.27 16.08 -7.87
C VAL A 195 3.81 15.62 -9.24
N LYS A 196 3.60 14.31 -9.39
CA LYS A 196 2.97 13.75 -10.58
C LYS A 196 1.45 13.87 -10.51
N ARG A 197 0.78 13.95 -11.66
CA ARG A 197 -0.69 14.05 -11.75
C ARG A 197 -1.41 12.88 -11.06
N GLY A 198 -0.87 11.66 -11.14
CA GLY A 198 -1.40 10.49 -10.43
C GLY A 198 -1.25 10.58 -8.92
N ASP A 199 -0.17 11.18 -8.42
CA ASP A 199 0.02 11.41 -6.98
C ASP A 199 -0.95 12.50 -6.47
N LEU A 200 -1.16 13.56 -7.25
CA LEU A 200 -2.18 14.57 -6.96
C LEU A 200 -3.58 13.94 -6.87
N ALA A 201 -3.94 13.09 -7.83
CA ALA A 201 -5.22 12.37 -7.80
C ALA A 201 -5.38 11.53 -6.53
N LEU A 202 -4.34 10.78 -6.15
CA LEU A 202 -4.34 9.98 -4.93
C LEU A 202 -4.51 10.83 -3.67
N MET A 203 -3.75 11.92 -3.56
CA MET A 203 -3.82 12.80 -2.38
C MET A 203 -5.16 13.54 -2.29
N ALA A 204 -5.73 13.96 -3.42
CA ALA A 204 -7.04 14.62 -3.45
C ALA A 204 -8.18 13.68 -3.02
N VAL A 205 -8.19 12.44 -3.50
CA VAL A 205 -9.17 11.42 -3.08
C VAL A 205 -9.12 11.19 -1.57
N ARG A 206 -7.91 11.06 -1.03
CA ARG A 206 -7.70 10.87 0.42
C ARG A 206 -8.13 12.08 1.23
N ALA A 207 -7.77 13.29 0.77
CA ALA A 207 -8.10 14.52 1.46
C ALA A 207 -9.61 14.75 1.54
N PHE A 208 -10.32 14.48 0.44
CA PHE A 208 -11.74 14.84 0.32
C PHE A 208 -12.70 13.65 0.51
N GLY A 209 -12.17 12.46 0.81
CA GLY A 209 -12.99 11.25 1.02
C GLY A 209 -13.81 10.86 -0.22
N ILE A 210 -13.25 11.08 -1.42
CA ILE A 210 -13.96 10.83 -2.68
C ILE A 210 -13.86 9.34 -3.00
N GLU A 211 -14.92 8.61 -2.68
CA GLU A 211 -15.05 7.17 -2.96
C GLU A 211 -15.87 6.92 -4.22
N GLY A 212 -15.71 5.74 -4.81
CA GLY A 212 -16.51 5.30 -5.95
C GLY A 212 -15.88 5.64 -7.30
N GLY A 213 -15.52 4.59 -8.05
CA GLY A 213 -15.00 4.65 -9.41
C GLY A 213 -14.26 3.36 -9.74
N ALA A 214 -14.70 2.59 -10.74
CA ALA A 214 -13.94 1.45 -11.21
C ALA A 214 -12.74 1.94 -12.02
N ALA A 215 -11.54 1.38 -11.79
CA ALA A 215 -10.34 1.70 -12.57
C ALA A 215 -10.55 1.48 -14.09
N ALA A 216 -11.53 0.64 -14.46
CA ALA A 216 -11.89 0.29 -15.84
C ALA A 216 -12.43 1.46 -16.68
N GLU A 217 -12.86 2.57 -16.06
CA GLU A 217 -13.36 3.75 -16.75
C GLU A 217 -12.44 4.98 -16.59
N ALA A 218 -11.13 4.81 -16.32
CA ALA A 218 -10.21 5.94 -16.20
C ALA A 218 -9.84 6.54 -17.58
N PHE A 219 -8.55 6.69 -17.89
CA PHE A 219 -8.09 7.22 -19.17
C PHE A 219 -7.31 6.15 -19.92
N PRO A 220 -7.19 6.22 -21.27
CA PRO A 220 -6.50 5.20 -22.07
C PRO A 220 -5.04 4.98 -21.65
N ASP A 221 -4.41 5.96 -21.01
CA ASP A 221 -3.04 5.93 -20.52
C ASP A 221 -2.91 5.60 -19.03
N VAL A 222 -4.00 5.17 -18.38
CA VAL A 222 -4.01 4.71 -16.99
C VAL A 222 -4.05 3.19 -16.98
N THR A 223 -2.90 2.57 -16.71
CA THR A 223 -2.81 1.11 -16.62
C THR A 223 -3.58 0.59 -15.40
N PRO A 224 -4.51 -0.38 -15.57
CA PRO A 224 -5.18 -1.04 -14.45
C PRO A 224 -4.18 -1.63 -13.45
N GLY A 225 -4.50 -1.59 -12.16
CA GLY A 225 -3.64 -2.10 -11.08
C GLY A 225 -2.51 -1.17 -10.64
N LYS A 226 -2.24 -0.05 -11.34
CA LYS A 226 -1.33 0.98 -10.83
C LYS A 226 -1.91 1.63 -9.58
N TYR A 227 -1.04 2.01 -8.64
CA TYR A 227 -1.45 2.53 -7.32
C TYR A 227 -2.36 3.78 -7.37
N TYR A 228 -2.32 4.56 -8.46
CA TYR A 228 -3.17 5.74 -8.67
C TYR A 228 -4.43 5.45 -9.50
N ALA A 229 -4.57 4.26 -10.10
CA ALA A 229 -5.59 4.00 -11.12
C ALA A 229 -7.01 4.14 -10.55
N SER A 230 -7.24 3.60 -9.35
CA SER A 230 -8.53 3.73 -8.65
C SER A 230 -8.84 5.20 -8.32
N ALA A 231 -7.87 5.94 -7.78
CA ALA A 231 -8.06 7.35 -7.44
C ALA A 231 -8.39 8.22 -8.67
N ILE A 232 -7.73 7.97 -9.80
CA ILE A 232 -8.05 8.66 -11.06
C ILE A 232 -9.45 8.27 -11.54
N GLY A 233 -9.82 6.99 -11.45
CA GLY A 233 -11.16 6.51 -11.76
C GLY A 233 -12.23 7.24 -10.94
N SER A 234 -12.04 7.34 -9.62
CA SER A 234 -12.99 8.02 -8.73
C SER A 234 -13.15 9.50 -9.07
N LEU A 235 -12.04 10.22 -9.26
CA LEU A 235 -12.11 11.64 -9.59
C LEU A 235 -12.67 11.88 -11.00
N ARG A 236 -12.45 10.97 -11.95
CA ARG A 236 -13.08 11.06 -13.28
C ARG A 236 -14.59 10.85 -13.18
N ALA A 237 -15.04 9.82 -12.46
CA ALA A 237 -16.45 9.54 -12.24
C ALA A 237 -17.16 10.69 -11.52
N ALA A 238 -16.46 11.37 -10.61
CA ALA A 238 -16.94 12.56 -9.91
C ALA A 238 -16.89 13.85 -10.78
N GLY A 239 -16.46 13.77 -12.03
CA GLY A 239 -16.35 14.92 -12.95
C GLY A 239 -15.21 15.90 -12.62
N ILE A 240 -14.26 15.50 -11.76
CA ILE A 240 -13.15 16.35 -11.32
C ILE A 240 -12.00 16.32 -12.32
N LEU A 241 -11.71 15.16 -12.94
CA LEU A 241 -10.63 15.03 -13.90
C LEU A 241 -11.13 15.10 -15.33
N ASN A 242 -10.47 15.95 -16.11
CA ASN A 242 -10.60 15.98 -17.56
C ASN A 242 -9.30 15.48 -18.19
N GLY A 243 -9.44 14.81 -19.34
CA GLY A 243 -8.30 14.46 -20.17
C GLY A 243 -7.80 15.69 -20.94
N ASP A 244 -6.63 15.57 -21.54
CA ASP A 244 -6.16 16.49 -22.57
C ASP A 244 -6.97 16.35 -23.88
N ALA A 245 -6.57 17.07 -24.92
CA ALA A 245 -7.22 17.03 -26.23
C ALA A 245 -7.22 15.63 -26.86
N ASP A 246 -6.28 14.75 -26.47
CA ASP A 246 -6.18 13.36 -26.93
C ASP A 246 -6.97 12.40 -26.03
N GLY A 247 -7.70 12.93 -25.04
CA GLY A 247 -8.43 12.14 -24.05
C GLY A 247 -7.52 11.40 -23.06
N ARG A 248 -6.26 11.84 -22.87
CA ARG A 248 -5.28 11.23 -21.95
C ARG A 248 -5.15 12.03 -20.65
N PHE A 249 -4.78 11.37 -19.55
CA PHE A 249 -4.61 12.05 -18.26
C PHE A 249 -3.16 12.39 -17.91
N ARG A 250 -2.21 11.62 -18.43
CA ARG A 250 -0.76 11.71 -18.20
C ARG A 250 -0.38 11.56 -16.73
N PRO A 251 -0.73 10.44 -16.07
CA PRO A 251 -0.57 10.28 -14.62
C PRO A 251 0.89 10.43 -14.13
N GLU A 252 1.86 10.14 -14.98
CA GLU A 252 3.29 10.20 -14.64
C GLU A 252 3.92 11.59 -14.87
N SER A 253 3.21 12.51 -15.54
CA SER A 253 3.71 13.86 -15.81
C SER A 253 3.63 14.75 -14.56
N PRO A 254 4.58 15.68 -14.36
CA PRO A 254 4.47 16.70 -13.33
C PRO A 254 3.21 17.56 -13.51
N VAL A 255 2.63 18.03 -12.41
CA VAL A 255 1.50 18.96 -12.43
C VAL A 255 1.96 20.40 -12.29
N THR A 256 1.48 21.29 -13.15
CA THR A 256 1.72 22.73 -13.04
C THR A 256 0.87 23.36 -11.95
N ARG A 257 1.26 24.53 -11.43
CA ARG A 257 0.48 25.23 -10.40
C ARG A 257 -0.93 25.59 -10.85
N GLN A 258 -1.12 25.99 -12.11
CA GLN A 258 -2.46 26.31 -12.63
C GLN A 258 -3.37 25.08 -12.75
N GLU A 259 -2.82 23.93 -13.14
CA GLU A 259 -3.57 22.69 -13.21
C GLU A 259 -3.97 22.20 -11.82
N LEU A 260 -3.05 22.33 -10.86
CA LEU A 260 -3.33 22.04 -9.46
C LEU A 260 -4.49 22.89 -8.93
N MET A 261 -4.43 24.21 -9.11
CA MET A 261 -5.48 25.14 -8.67
C MET A 261 -6.82 24.78 -9.29
N THR A 262 -6.84 24.52 -10.60
CA THR A 262 -8.06 24.13 -11.32
C THR A 262 -8.65 22.83 -10.77
N MET A 263 -7.82 21.83 -10.49
CA MET A 263 -8.30 20.55 -9.97
C MET A 263 -8.81 20.67 -8.53
N LEU A 264 -8.12 21.42 -7.67
CA LEU A 264 -8.50 21.60 -6.26
C LEU A 264 -9.80 22.40 -6.09
N ASP A 265 -9.97 23.48 -6.86
CA ASP A 265 -11.20 24.27 -6.88
C ASP A 265 -12.40 23.43 -7.35
N ARG A 266 -12.21 22.65 -8.42
CA ARG A 266 -13.25 21.73 -8.91
C ARG A 266 -13.58 20.64 -7.90
N ALA A 267 -12.58 20.07 -7.23
CA ALA A 267 -12.80 19.06 -6.21
C ALA A 267 -13.68 19.60 -5.05
N LEU A 268 -13.41 20.82 -4.57
CA LEU A 268 -14.23 21.48 -3.55
C LEU A 268 -15.69 21.67 -4.01
N ALA A 269 -15.89 22.14 -5.24
CA ALA A 269 -17.24 22.29 -5.80
C ALA A 269 -17.98 20.96 -5.87
N THR A 270 -17.31 19.89 -6.34
CA THR A 270 -17.90 18.55 -6.46
C THR A 270 -18.31 17.95 -5.11
N ILE A 271 -17.54 18.18 -4.04
CA ILE A 271 -17.89 17.70 -2.69
C ILE A 271 -18.91 18.59 -1.96
N GLY A 272 -19.59 19.49 -2.68
CA GLY A 272 -20.63 20.36 -2.13
C GLY A 272 -20.09 21.52 -1.30
N ARG A 273 -18.84 21.91 -1.50
CA ARG A 273 -18.18 23.02 -0.79
C ARG A 273 -17.53 24.02 -1.77
N PRO A 274 -18.27 24.56 -2.75
CA PRO A 274 -17.70 25.51 -3.70
C PRO A 274 -17.13 26.73 -2.96
N LEU A 275 -16.00 27.22 -3.44
CA LEU A 275 -15.46 28.50 -2.98
C LEU A 275 -16.39 29.63 -3.43
N ALA A 276 -16.47 30.69 -2.63
CA ALA A 276 -17.24 31.87 -3.00
C ALA A 276 -16.71 32.47 -4.31
N GLU A 277 -17.62 32.93 -5.17
CA GLU A 277 -17.25 33.67 -6.36
C GLU A 277 -16.45 34.93 -6.00
N SER A 278 -15.52 35.30 -6.87
CA SER A 278 -14.69 36.49 -6.71
C SER A 278 -14.55 37.25 -8.01
N ASP A 279 -14.29 38.56 -7.91
CA ASP A 279 -13.85 39.34 -9.07
C ASP A 279 -12.42 38.91 -9.40
N ALA A 280 -12.25 38.13 -10.47
CA ALA A 280 -10.97 37.58 -10.85
C ALA A 280 -9.91 38.65 -11.14
N GLN A 281 -10.31 39.78 -11.74
CA GLN A 281 -9.38 40.86 -12.03
C GLN A 281 -8.87 41.51 -10.74
N ALA A 282 -9.77 41.77 -9.78
CA ALA A 282 -9.40 42.33 -8.49
C ALA A 282 -8.57 41.35 -7.65
N ALA A 283 -9.00 40.08 -7.59
CA ALA A 283 -8.34 39.03 -6.80
C ALA A 283 -6.90 38.77 -7.28
N LEU A 284 -6.68 38.79 -8.60
CA LEU A 284 -5.37 38.52 -9.20
C LEU A 284 -4.53 39.78 -9.39
N ALA A 285 -5.05 40.97 -9.01
CA ALA A 285 -4.42 42.25 -9.30
C ALA A 285 -2.99 42.37 -8.73
N ALA A 286 -2.73 41.73 -7.59
CA ALA A 286 -1.45 41.77 -6.88
C ALA A 286 -0.35 40.89 -7.50
N PHE A 287 -0.67 40.07 -8.51
CA PHE A 287 0.28 39.15 -9.12
C PHE A 287 0.78 39.67 -10.49
N SER A 288 2.09 39.87 -10.61
CA SER A 288 2.73 40.39 -11.82
C SER A 288 2.77 39.40 -12.98
N ASP A 289 2.60 38.11 -12.70
CA ASP A 289 2.57 37.03 -13.69
C ASP A 289 1.16 36.46 -13.93
N ARG A 290 0.11 37.19 -13.53
CA ARG A 290 -1.29 36.79 -13.73
C ARG A 290 -1.64 36.51 -15.19
N ASP A 291 -1.03 37.24 -16.12
CA ASP A 291 -1.28 37.08 -17.56
C ASP A 291 -0.67 35.78 -18.13
N ALA A 292 0.15 35.07 -17.35
CA ALA A 292 0.65 33.73 -17.69
C ALA A 292 -0.33 32.60 -17.33
N LEU A 293 -1.47 32.91 -16.69
CA LEU A 293 -2.56 31.96 -16.48
C LEU A 293 -3.24 31.64 -17.80
N SER A 294 -3.49 30.36 -18.04
CA SER A 294 -4.40 29.94 -19.10
C SER A 294 -5.83 30.36 -18.76
N ALA A 295 -6.65 30.67 -19.78
CA ALA A 295 -8.02 31.15 -19.58
C ALA A 295 -8.87 30.25 -18.65
N TYR A 296 -8.72 28.92 -18.75
CA TYR A 296 -9.43 27.97 -17.90
C TYR A 296 -9.05 28.04 -16.41
N ALA A 297 -7.89 28.61 -16.09
CA ALA A 297 -7.33 28.64 -14.74
C ALA A 297 -7.54 29.99 -14.04
N ILE A 298 -8.03 31.01 -14.73
CA ILE A 298 -8.25 32.35 -14.18
C ILE A 298 -9.23 32.31 -13.01
N GLU A 299 -10.43 31.79 -13.23
CA GLU A 299 -11.48 31.73 -12.20
C GLU A 299 -11.11 30.81 -11.02
N PRO A 300 -10.61 29.57 -11.24
CA PRO A 300 -10.12 28.75 -10.13
C PRO A 300 -9.00 29.41 -9.32
N ALA A 301 -8.04 30.06 -9.98
CA ALA A 301 -6.96 30.76 -9.30
C ALA A 301 -7.50 31.93 -8.47
N ALA A 302 -8.42 32.72 -9.03
CA ALA A 302 -9.04 33.84 -8.34
C ALA A 302 -9.77 33.40 -7.05
N ARG A 303 -10.61 32.36 -7.11
CA ARG A 303 -11.32 31.84 -5.93
C ARG A 303 -10.36 31.30 -4.86
N LEU A 304 -9.32 30.57 -5.27
CA LEU A 304 -8.32 30.04 -4.35
C LEU A 304 -7.44 31.13 -3.71
N VAL A 305 -7.18 32.22 -4.44
CA VAL A 305 -6.49 33.40 -3.90
C VAL A 305 -7.40 34.16 -2.93
N SER A 306 -8.65 34.44 -3.32
CA SER A 306 -9.61 35.19 -2.49
C SER A 306 -9.95 34.47 -1.18
N SER A 307 -9.95 33.13 -1.18
CA SER A 307 -10.11 32.31 0.02
C SER A 307 -8.85 32.18 0.88
N GLY A 308 -7.71 32.70 0.43
CA GLY A 308 -6.43 32.63 1.15
C GLY A 308 -5.75 31.25 1.14
N ILE A 309 -6.31 30.28 0.40
CA ILE A 309 -5.70 28.96 0.20
C ILE A 309 -4.39 29.14 -0.59
N VAL A 310 -4.45 29.87 -1.71
CA VAL A 310 -3.28 30.25 -2.51
C VAL A 310 -2.83 31.65 -2.13
N LYS A 311 -1.57 31.78 -1.67
CA LYS A 311 -0.96 33.07 -1.31
C LYS A 311 0.06 33.59 -2.34
N GLY A 312 0.43 32.75 -3.31
CA GLY A 312 1.57 33.02 -4.19
C GLY A 312 2.91 33.08 -3.46
N SER A 313 3.94 33.57 -4.15
CA SER A 313 5.27 33.82 -3.62
C SER A 313 5.73 35.20 -4.07
N ARG A 314 5.90 36.12 -3.10
CA ARG A 314 6.02 37.56 -3.36
C ARG A 314 4.81 38.04 -4.17
N ASP A 315 5.04 38.61 -5.34
CA ASP A 315 4.05 39.11 -6.29
C ASP A 315 3.76 38.11 -7.42
N ARG A 316 4.02 36.81 -7.26
CA ARG A 316 3.89 35.82 -8.34
C ARG A 316 3.10 34.58 -7.97
N LEU A 317 2.31 34.06 -8.92
CA LEU A 317 1.57 32.79 -8.85
C LEU A 317 2.35 31.63 -9.45
N MET A 318 3.26 31.89 -10.38
CA MET A 318 4.05 30.93 -11.13
C MET A 318 3.20 29.84 -11.82
N PRO A 319 2.19 30.20 -12.63
CA PRO A 319 1.14 29.28 -13.07
C PRO A 319 1.67 28.08 -13.88
N GLN A 320 2.71 28.28 -14.69
CA GLN A 320 3.32 27.24 -15.53
C GLN A 320 4.39 26.40 -14.81
N ALA A 321 4.79 26.78 -13.59
CA ALA A 321 5.82 26.05 -12.86
C ALA A 321 5.26 24.73 -12.29
N SER A 322 6.11 23.71 -12.26
CA SER A 322 5.79 22.45 -11.59
C SER A 322 5.59 22.65 -10.09
N THR A 323 4.55 22.01 -9.54
CA THR A 323 4.25 22.04 -8.10
C THR A 323 5.08 20.99 -7.37
N THR A 324 5.68 21.37 -6.25
CA THR A 324 6.39 20.47 -5.33
C THR A 324 5.44 19.76 -4.36
N ARG A 325 5.92 18.66 -3.77
CA ARG A 325 5.18 17.91 -2.74
C ARG A 325 4.85 18.75 -1.50
N ALA A 326 5.76 19.62 -1.09
CA ALA A 326 5.55 20.55 0.02
C ALA A 326 4.42 21.56 -0.25
N GLU A 327 4.41 22.15 -1.46
CA GLU A 327 3.38 23.10 -1.86
C GLU A 327 2.00 22.43 -1.91
N LEU A 328 1.89 21.23 -2.49
CA LEU A 328 0.64 20.49 -2.50
C LEU A 328 0.15 20.19 -1.07
N ALA A 329 1.03 19.74 -0.18
CA ALA A 329 0.67 19.47 1.21
C ALA A 329 0.14 20.73 1.90
N VAL A 330 0.77 21.89 1.71
CA VAL A 330 0.31 23.15 2.30
C VAL A 330 -1.06 23.55 1.77
N LEU A 331 -1.32 23.41 0.46
CA LEU A 331 -2.63 23.76 -0.10
C LEU A 331 -3.73 22.83 0.40
N LEU A 332 -3.50 21.51 0.40
CA LEU A 332 -4.47 20.55 0.95
C LEU A 332 -4.75 20.80 2.43
N HIS A 333 -3.71 21.08 3.23
CA HIS A 333 -3.87 21.37 4.65
C HIS A 333 -4.72 22.62 4.88
N ARG A 334 -4.49 23.70 4.13
CA ARG A 334 -5.30 24.93 4.21
C ARG A 334 -6.75 24.68 3.82
N MET A 335 -6.99 23.89 2.77
CA MET A 335 -8.34 23.53 2.35
C MET A 335 -9.09 22.78 3.44
N LEU A 336 -8.45 21.79 4.06
CA LEU A 336 -9.06 21.02 5.14
C LEU A 336 -9.34 21.86 6.38
N ALA A 337 -8.40 22.72 6.79
CA ALA A 337 -8.59 23.66 7.90
C ALA A 337 -9.73 24.67 7.65
N MET A 338 -10.11 24.90 6.40
CA MET A 338 -11.25 25.75 6.06
C MET A 338 -12.60 25.00 6.14
N MET A 339 -12.56 23.66 6.16
CA MET A 339 -13.74 22.79 6.17
C MET A 339 -14.18 22.37 7.58
N GLY A 340 -13.32 22.53 8.58
CA GLY A 340 -13.57 22.19 9.99
C GLY A 340 -12.55 22.81 10.93
#